data_AF-A0A069RE28-F1
#
_entry.id   AF-A0A069RE28-F1
#
_cell.length_a   1.000
_cell.length_b   1.000
_cell.length_c   1.000
_cell.angle_alpha   90.00
_cell.angle_beta   90.00
_cell.angle_gamma   90.00
#
_symmetry.space_group_name_H-M   'P 1'
#
loop_
_entity.id
_entity.type
_entity.pdbx_description
1 polymer ?
#
loop_
_entity_poly.entity_id
_entity_poly.type
_entity_poly.pdbx_seq_one_letter_code
_entity_poly.pdbx_strand_id
1 'polypeptide(L)' 'MDSNKLVFGSILLVISVWMFIALDDFNARFIGGSIVGILAIANILQAIMKKKK' A
#
# COMPACT_ATOMS: atom_id res chain seq x y z
N MET A 1 15.42 -11.06 0.48
CA MET A 1 14.80 -10.00 1.31
C MET A 1 13.87 -9.10 0.49
N ASP A 2 14.04 -9.00 -0.83
CA ASP A 2 13.23 -8.13 -1.70
C ASP A 2 11.83 -8.68 -2.00
N SER A 3 11.67 -10.01 -2.09
CA SER A 3 10.36 -10.64 -2.28
C SER A 3 9.40 -10.36 -1.11
N ASN A 4 9.90 -10.35 0.12
CA ASN A 4 9.06 -10.10 1.30
C ASN A 4 8.55 -8.65 1.33
N LYS A 5 9.35 -7.69 0.86
CA LYS A 5 8.94 -6.28 0.76
C LYS A 5 7.92 -6.05 -0.35
N LEU A 6 8.07 -6.76 -1.47
CA LEU A 6 7.10 -6.73 -2.56
C LEU A 6 5.75 -7.31 -2.09
N VAL A 7 5.76 -8.49 -1.46
CA VAL A 7 4.56 -9.16 -0.94
C VAL A 7 3.87 -8.28 0.11
N PHE A 8 4.63 -7.73 1.06
CA PHE A 8 4.08 -6.83 2.08
C PHE A 8 3.46 -5.56 1.47
N GLY A 9 4.14 -4.95 0.50
CA GLY A 9 3.62 -3.80 -0.24
C GLY A 9 2.34 -4.12 -1.00
N SER A 10 2.25 -5.29 -1.64
CA SER A 10 1.03 -5.74 -2.32
C SER A 10 -0.13 -5.97 -1.34
N ILE A 11 0.13 -6.56 -0.17
CA ILE A 11 -0.89 -6.76 0.88
C ILE A 11 -1.42 -5.41 1.38
N LEU A 12 -0.53 -4.46 1.66
CA LEU A 12 -0.91 -3.10 2.06
C LEU A 12 -1.76 -2.40 0.99
N LEU A 13 -1.48 -2.65 -0.29
CA LEU A 13 -2.24 -2.07 -1.39
C LEU A 13 -3.68 -2.64 -1.43
N VAL A 14 -3.85 -3.94 -1.20
CA VAL A 14 -5.17 -4.57 -1.06
C VAL A 14 -5.94 -3.99 0.14
N ILE A 15 -5.27 -3.81 1.28
CA ILE A 15 -5.87 -3.20 2.48
C ILE A 15 -6.30 -1.76 2.20
N SER A 16 -5.48 -0.97 1.51
CA SER A 16 -5.82 0.40 1.11
C SER A 16 -7.10 0.43 0.25
N VAL A 17 -7.19 -0.45 -0.76
CA VAL A 17 -8.40 -0.58 -1.61
C VAL A 17 -9.61 -1.02 -0.78
N TRP A 18 -9.43 -1.95 0.15
CA TRP A 18 -10.51 -2.39 1.04
C TRP A 18 -11.00 -1.27 1.96
N MET A 19 -10.10 -0.45 2.53
CA MET A 19 -10.48 0.73 3.30
C MET A 19 -11.29 1.72 2.45
N PHE A 20 -10.93 1.86 1.18
CA PHE A 20 -11.69 2.61 0.19
C PHE A 20 -13.04 1.99 -0.19
N ILE A 21 -13.46 0.86 0.36
CA ILE A 21 -14.77 0.26 0.06
C ILE A 21 -15.57 0.04 1.35
N ALA A 22 -14.90 -0.40 2.42
CA ALA A 22 -15.51 -0.82 3.66
C ALA A 22 -15.73 0.30 4.69
N LEU A 23 -15.08 1.46 4.53
CA LEU A 23 -15.30 2.59 5.43
C LEU A 23 -16.49 3.44 4.96
N ASP A 24 -17.47 3.64 5.85
CA ASP A 24 -18.64 4.49 5.59
C ASP A 24 -18.32 5.98 5.69
N ASP A 25 -17.37 6.36 6.55
CA ASP A 25 -16.96 7.76 6.73
C ASP A 25 -16.02 8.19 5.60
N PHE A 26 -16.44 9.20 4.83
CA PHE A 26 -15.67 9.75 3.70
C PHE A 26 -14.28 10.23 4.12
N ASN A 27 -14.15 10.89 5.27
CA ASN A 27 -12.85 11.39 5.74
C ASN A 27 -11.94 10.24 6.16
N ALA A 28 -12.46 9.27 6.90
CA ALA A 28 -11.69 8.10 7.31
C ALA A 28 -11.22 7.27 6.09
N ARG A 29 -12.10 7.13 5.10
CA ARG A 29 -11.86 6.43 3.84
C ARG A 29 -10.75 7.11 3.04
N PHE A 30 -10.83 8.43 2.89
CA PHE A 30 -9.85 9.19 2.12
C PHE A 30 -8.49 9.27 2.83
N ILE A 31 -8.47 9.59 4.13
CA ILE A 31 -7.23 9.74 4.91
C ILE A 31 -6.56 8.37 5.08
N GLY A 32 -7.31 7.36 5.55
CA GLY A 32 -6.79 6.01 5.79
C GLY A 32 -6.35 5.34 4.48
N GLY A 33 -7.22 5.36 3.46
CA GLY A 33 -6.92 4.77 2.16
C GLY A 33 -5.69 5.42 1.49
N SER A 34 -5.58 6.75 1.53
CA SER A 34 -4.46 7.46 0.89
C SER A 34 -3.13 7.25 1.61
N ILE A 35 -3.10 7.33 2.95
CA ILE A 35 -1.87 7.11 3.73
C ILE A 35 -1.35 5.69 3.52
N VAL A 36 -2.24 4.70 3.65
CA VAL A 36 -1.88 3.28 3.48
C VAL A 36 -1.46 3.01 2.03
N GLY A 37 -2.15 3.61 1.05
CA GLY A 37 -1.82 3.49 -0.36
C GLY A 37 -0.43 4.04 -0.70
N ILE A 38 -0.07 5.22 -0.18
CA ILE A 38 1.25 5.82 -0.36
C ILE A 38 2.34 4.91 0.24
N LEU A 39 2.13 4.37 1.45
CA LEU A 39 3.06 3.45 2.08
C LEU A 39 3.22 2.14 1.31
N ALA A 40 2.13 1.62 0.75
CA ALA A 40 2.16 0.43 -0.10
C ALA A 40 3.02 0.65 -1.35
N ILE A 41 2.76 1.75 -2.07
CA ILE A 41 3.49 2.11 -3.29
C ILE A 41 4.96 2.37 -2.98
N ALA A 42 5.29 3.07 -1.89
CA ALA A 42 6.67 3.32 -1.49
C ALA A 42 7.45 2.01 -1.21
N ASN A 43 6.82 1.04 -0.55
CA ASN A 43 7.44 -0.27 -0.29
C ASN A 43 7.64 -1.07 -1.59
N ILE A 44 6.67 -1.05 -2.49
CA ILE A 44 6.77 -1.70 -3.81
C ILE A 44 7.87 -1.05 -4.64
N LEU A 45 7.91 0.28 -4.71
CA LEU A 45 8.94 1.04 -5.43
C LEU A 45 10.33 0.74 -4.88
N GLN A 46 10.52 0.74 -3.56
CA GLN A 46 11.81 0.38 -2.97
C GLN A 46 12.22 -1.06 -3.33
N ALA A 47 11.29 -2.01 -3.30
CA ALA A 47 11.58 -3.40 -3.68
C ALA A 47 11.97 -3.52 -5.17
N ILE A 48 11.27 -2.80 -6.06
CA ILE A 48 11.54 -2.81 -7.51
C ILE A 48 12.84 -2.08 -7.84
N MET A 49 13.05 -0.88 -7.29
CA MET A 49 14.26 -0.08 -7.53
C MET A 49 15.52 -0.76 -7.01
N LYS A 50 15.41 -1.48 -5.88
CA LYS A 50 16.54 -2.25 -5.32
C LYS A 50 16.85 -3.51 -6.12
N LYS A 51 15.85 -4.12 -6.76
CA LYS A 51 16.04 -5.27 -7.66
C LYS A 51 16.66 -4.87 -9.02
N LYS A 52 16.61 -3.59 -9.40
CA LYS A 52 17.13 -3.06 -10.67
C LYS A 52 18.61 -2.64 -10.59
N LYS A 53 19.22 -2.69 -9.42
CA LYS A 53 20.63 -2.35 -9.16
C LYS A 53 21.40 -3.61 -8.83
#